data_AF-A0A6A4UNZ3-F1
#
_entry.id   AF-A0A6A4UNZ3-F1
#
_cell.length_a   1.000
_cell.length_b   1.000
_cell.length_c   1.000
_cell.angle_alpha   90.00
_cell.angle_beta   90.00
_cell.angle_gamma   90.00
#
_symmetry.space_group_name_H-M   'P 1'
#
loop_
_entity.id
_entity.type
_entity.pdbx_description
1 polymer ?
#
loop_
_entity_poly.entity_id
_entity_poly.type
_entity_poly.pdbx_seq_one_letter_code
_entity_poly.pdbx_strand_id
1 'polypeptide(L)'
;MNYLDYIILVIALIGFILGFKDGLVRKIIGLLGLILAVVLAFQLGGKAGEVLTSFFIEDDYLAALISGVIIFLGVMLISSILKRIIHPADKVNNLINQTLGGLIGVIQILFFASTVCLILNIFGFPKSDDRNNSTFYNSVLNLIPKTTEFLIGNRSKATDVFNDFIEMNDIDSSGQTDSNTIK
;
A
#
# COMPACT_ATOMS: atom_id res chain seq x y z
N MET A 1 -9.92 -15.09 -16.68
CA MET A 1 -9.13 -13.88 -16.97
C MET A 1 -10.10 -12.78 -17.38
N ASN A 2 -10.53 -11.98 -16.41
CA ASN A 2 -11.48 -10.89 -16.59
C ASN A 2 -10.74 -9.55 -16.75
N TYR A 3 -11.45 -8.45 -16.99
CA TYR A 3 -10.86 -7.11 -17.12
C TYR A 3 -10.01 -6.70 -15.91
N LEU A 4 -10.36 -7.17 -14.70
CA LEU A 4 -9.57 -6.94 -13.47
C LEU A 4 -8.16 -7.55 -13.56
N ASP A 5 -8.01 -8.72 -14.18
CA ASP A 5 -6.71 -9.37 -14.33
C ASP A 5 -5.80 -8.53 -15.25
N TYR A 6 -6.37 -7.97 -16.32
CA TYR A 6 -5.64 -7.06 -17.22
C TYR A 6 -5.24 -5.76 -16.52
N ILE A 7 -6.12 -5.17 -15.70
CA ILE A 7 -5.80 -3.97 -14.92
C ILE A 7 -4.64 -4.25 -13.97
N ILE A 8 -4.69 -5.35 -13.21
CA ILE A 8 -3.63 -5.74 -12.27
C ILE A 8 -2.32 -5.98 -13.01
N LEU A 9 -2.36 -6.66 -14.17
CA LEU A 9 -1.18 -6.91 -14.97
C LEU A 9 -0.55 -5.61 -15.49
N VAL A 10 -1.36 -4.65 -15.95
CA VAL A 10 -0.88 -3.33 -16.38
C VAL A 10 -0.27 -2.57 -15.21
N ILE A 11 -0.91 -2.57 -14.04
CA ILE A 11 -0.36 -1.93 -12.82
C ILE A 11 0.97 -2.56 -12.43
N ALA A 12 1.06 -3.89 -12.43
CA ALA A 12 2.29 -4.63 -12.16
C ALA A 12 3.39 -4.27 -13.17
N LEU A 13 3.07 -4.20 -14.47
CA LEU A 13 4.00 -3.81 -15.51
C LEU A 13 4.50 -2.37 -15.33
N ILE A 14 3.63 -1.44 -14.96
CA ILE A 14 4.01 -0.06 -14.62
C ILE A 14 4.97 -0.07 -13.44
N GLY A 15 4.66 -0.82 -12.36
CA GLY A 15 5.55 -0.98 -11.22
C GLY A 15 6.92 -1.54 -11.61
N PHE A 16 6.95 -2.52 -12.51
CA PHE A 16 8.18 -3.08 -13.07
C PHE A 16 8.98 -2.02 -13.81
N ILE A 17 8.37 -1.28 -14.74
CA ILE A 17 9.06 -0.26 -15.54
C ILE A 17 9.61 0.85 -14.65
N LEU A 18 8.82 1.34 -13.69
CA LEU A 18 9.26 2.38 -12.75
C LEU A 18 10.43 1.87 -11.90
N GLY A 19 10.33 0.64 -11.37
CA GLY A 19 11.41 0.02 -10.61
C GLY A 19 12.66 -0.27 -11.43
N PHE A 20 12.48 -0.66 -12.69
CA PHE A 20 13.57 -0.94 -13.60
C PHE A 20 14.35 0.34 -13.93
N LYS A 21 13.66 1.47 -14.11
CA LYS A 21 14.27 2.78 -14.30
C LYS A 21 15.00 3.30 -13.07
N ASP A 22 14.49 3.01 -11.88
CA ASP A 22 15.12 3.43 -10.62
C ASP A 22 16.33 2.54 -10.25
N GLY A 23 16.28 1.25 -10.57
CA GLY A 23 17.24 0.25 -10.13
C GLY A 23 17.09 -0.13 -8.65
N LEU A 24 17.72 -1.24 -8.25
CA LEU A 24 17.62 -1.79 -6.90
C LEU A 24 18.06 -0.78 -5.83
N VAL A 25 19.22 -0.15 -6.01
CA VAL A 25 19.80 0.74 -4.98
C VAL A 25 18.85 1.90 -4.66
N ARG A 26 18.34 2.59 -5.68
CA ARG A 26 17.43 3.72 -5.51
C ARG A 26 16.08 3.28 -4.94
N LYS A 27 15.60 2.08 -5.32
CA LYS A 27 14.37 1.50 -4.75
C LYS A 27 14.52 1.21 -3.25
N ILE A 28 15.63 0.63 -2.81
CA ILE A 28 15.88 0.35 -1.39
C ILE A 28 15.97 1.65 -0.59
N ILE A 29 16.69 2.66 -1.10
CA ILE A 29 16.77 3.98 -0.42
C ILE A 29 15.38 4.62 -0.28
N GLY A 30 14.55 4.53 -1.34
CA GLY A 30 13.17 5.01 -1.28
C GLY A 30 12.31 4.25 -0.28
N LEU A 31 12.48 2.93 -0.18
CA LEU A 31 11.74 2.09 0.76
C LEU A 31 12.16 2.36 2.20
N LEU A 32 13.45 2.48 2.47
CA LEU A 32 13.98 2.89 3.78
C LEU A 32 13.48 4.29 4.15
N GLY A 33 13.48 5.22 3.20
CA GLY A 33 12.91 6.55 3.40
C GLY A 33 11.43 6.53 3.76
N LEU A 34 10.64 5.65 3.13
CA LEU A 34 9.23 5.46 3.46
C LEU A 34 9.08 4.91 4.89
N ILE A 35 9.83 3.88 5.26
CA ILE A 35 9.79 3.30 6.61
C ILE A 35 10.15 4.37 7.66
N LEU A 36 11.22 5.13 7.43
CA LEU A 36 11.63 6.23 8.31
C LEU A 36 10.56 7.33 8.38
N ALA A 37 9.94 7.69 7.25
CA ALA A 37 8.87 8.68 7.23
C ALA A 37 7.67 8.25 8.08
N VAL A 38 7.26 6.99 7.98
CA VAL A 38 6.15 6.44 8.79
C VAL A 38 6.51 6.44 10.27
N VAL A 39 7.68 5.92 10.63
CA VAL A 39 8.13 5.85 12.04
C VAL A 39 8.22 7.25 12.66
N LEU A 40 8.84 8.20 11.96
CA LEU A 40 8.97 9.57 12.44
C LEU A 40 7.61 10.29 12.49
N ALA A 41 6.71 10.05 11.54
CA ALA A 41 5.37 10.62 11.58
C ALA A 41 4.58 10.15 12.81
N PHE A 42 4.65 8.86 13.17
CA PHE A 42 4.00 8.36 14.38
C PHE A 42 4.67 8.86 15.66
N GLN A 43 6.01 8.92 15.68
CA GLN A 43 6.76 9.30 16.89
C GLN A 43 6.72 10.81 17.17
N LEU A 44 6.78 11.63 16.12
CA LEU A 44 6.86 13.10 16.22
C LEU A 44 5.50 13.77 15.95
N GLY A 45 4.54 13.08 15.33
CA GLY A 45 3.23 13.65 14.97
C GLY A 45 2.47 14.20 16.18
N GLY A 46 2.44 13.45 17.30
CA GLY A 46 1.82 13.93 18.53
C GLY A 46 2.51 15.17 19.10
N LYS A 47 3.84 15.15 19.22
CA LYS A 47 4.64 16.28 19.74
C LYS A 47 4.53 17.53 18.86
N ALA A 48 4.53 17.35 17.54
CA ALA A 48 4.34 18.45 16.60
C ALA A 48 2.87 18.92 16.56
N GLY A 49 1.92 18.04 16.86
CA GLY A 49 0.51 18.35 17.05
C GLY A 49 0.29 19.40 18.14
N GLU A 50 0.94 19.25 19.29
CA GLU A 50 0.86 20.22 20.41
C GLU A 50 1.29 21.65 20.02
N VAL A 51 2.22 21.77 19.06
CA VAL A 51 2.60 23.09 18.52
C VAL A 51 1.48 23.63 17.63
N LEU A 52 0.89 22.79 16.78
CA LEU A 52 -0.22 23.18 15.89
C LEU A 52 -1.51 23.54 16.65
N THR A 53 -1.80 22.85 17.76
CA THR A 53 -2.98 23.15 18.57
C THR A 53 -2.90 24.53 19.20
N SER A 54 -1.69 24.98 19.52
CA SER A 54 -1.42 26.32 20.05
C SER A 54 -1.71 27.46 19.05
N PHE A 55 -1.78 27.17 17.73
CA PHE A 55 -1.93 28.20 16.70
C PHE A 55 -3.20 28.10 15.85
N PHE A 56 -3.69 26.89 15.54
CA PHE A 56 -4.68 26.71 14.46
C PHE A 56 -5.80 25.69 14.70
N ILE A 57 -5.59 24.64 15.52
CA ILE A 57 -6.52 23.49 15.59
C ILE A 57 -6.83 23.16 17.05
N GLU A 58 -8.08 23.36 17.48
CA GLU A 58 -8.47 23.05 18.88
C GLU A 58 -8.58 21.54 19.17
N ASP A 59 -8.73 20.72 18.13
CA ASP A 59 -8.80 19.27 18.26
C ASP A 59 -7.39 18.64 18.22
N ASP A 60 -6.97 18.12 19.38
CA ASP A 60 -5.66 17.48 19.57
C ASP A 60 -5.43 16.31 18.61
N TYR A 61 -6.47 15.54 18.29
CA TYR A 61 -6.36 14.38 17.41
C TYR A 61 -6.17 14.81 15.95
N LEU A 62 -6.95 15.78 15.48
CA LEU A 62 -6.80 16.34 14.14
C LEU A 62 -5.43 17.03 13.98
N ALA A 63 -4.99 17.77 14.98
CA ALA A 63 -3.69 18.44 14.95
C ALA A 63 -2.52 17.44 14.89
N ALA A 64 -2.56 16.38 15.70
CA ALA A 64 -1.55 15.32 15.66
C ALA A 64 -1.52 14.60 14.32
N LEU A 65 -2.69 14.34 13.72
CA LEU A 65 -2.80 13.71 12.41
C LEU A 65 -2.21 14.58 11.30
N ILE A 66 -2.57 15.87 11.26
CA ILE A 66 -2.05 16.82 10.26
C ILE A 66 -0.54 17.00 10.42
N SER A 67 -0.05 17.15 11.64
CA SER A 67 1.39 17.21 11.94
C SER A 67 2.12 15.95 11.48
N GLY A 68 1.56 14.78 11.75
CA GLY A 68 2.10 13.51 11.26
C GLY A 68 2.21 13.47 9.73
N VAL A 69 1.17 13.91 9.02
CA VAL A 69 1.19 14.01 7.55
C VAL A 69 2.27 14.97 7.05
N ILE A 70 2.44 16.14 7.68
CA ILE A 70 3.47 17.11 7.34
C ILE A 70 4.87 16.51 7.52
N ILE A 71 5.12 15.85 8.66
CA ILE A 71 6.40 15.18 8.95
C ILE A 71 6.66 14.07 7.92
N PHE A 72 5.66 13.24 7.64
CA PHE A 72 5.76 12.17 6.65
C PHE A 72 6.18 12.73 5.28
N LEU A 73 5.50 13.78 4.80
CA LEU A 73 5.82 14.42 3.52
C LEU A 73 7.21 15.05 3.52
N GLY A 74 7.61 15.69 4.63
CA GLY A 74 8.95 16.28 4.79
C GLY A 74 10.06 15.23 4.69
N VAL A 75 9.93 14.11 5.41
CA VAL A 75 10.92 13.02 5.37
C VAL A 75 10.93 12.36 3.99
N MET A 76 9.78 12.16 3.37
CA MET A 76 9.69 11.62 2.00
C MET A 76 10.34 12.54 0.97
N LEU A 77 10.21 13.86 1.13
CA LEU A 77 10.86 14.84 0.28
C LEU A 77 12.39 14.75 0.42
N ILE A 78 12.89 14.69 1.66
CA ILE A 78 14.33 14.54 1.95
C ILE A 78 14.87 13.23 1.36
N SER A 79 14.16 12.11 1.55
CA SER A 79 14.54 10.82 0.94
C SER A 79 14.57 10.89 -0.60
N SER A 80 13.64 11.62 -1.20
CA SER A 80 13.58 11.84 -2.66
C SER A 80 14.74 12.67 -3.19
N ILE A 81 15.20 13.65 -2.42
CA ILE A 81 16.42 14.40 -2.72
C ILE A 81 17.64 13.48 -2.60
N LEU A 82 17.71 12.68 -1.53
CA LEU A 82 18.82 11.75 -1.28
C LEU A 82 18.97 10.72 -2.41
N LYS A 83 17.84 10.21 -2.93
CA LYS A 83 17.78 9.33 -4.11
C LYS A 83 18.43 9.94 -5.36
N ARG A 84 18.42 11.27 -5.51
CA ARG A 84 19.00 11.98 -6.67
C ARG A 84 20.50 12.23 -6.49
N ILE A 85 20.95 12.41 -5.26
CA ILE A 85 22.37 12.65 -4.94
C ILE A 85 23.16 11.34 -5.03
N ILE A 86 22.55 10.23 -4.62
CA ILE A 86 23.16 8.90 -4.69
C ILE A 86 23.16 8.44 -6.14
N HIS A 87 24.31 8.59 -6.80
CA HIS A 87 24.62 7.89 -8.04
C HIS A 87 25.08 6.49 -7.68
N PRO A 88 24.29 5.43 -7.95
CA PRO A 88 24.76 4.07 -7.72
C PRO A 88 26.03 3.86 -8.55
N ALA A 89 27.11 3.43 -7.90
CA ALA A 89 28.41 3.28 -8.54
C ALA A 89 28.30 2.36 -9.76
N ASP A 90 28.53 2.94 -10.93
CA ASP A 90 28.53 2.29 -12.23
C ASP A 90 29.58 1.17 -12.27
N LYS A 91 29.21 -0.09 -12.01
CA LYS A 91 29.96 -1.29 -12.47
C LYS A 91 29.32 -2.64 -12.21
N VAL A 92 28.32 -2.76 -11.33
CA VAL A 92 27.61 -4.05 -11.13
C VAL A 92 26.51 -4.16 -12.18
N ASN A 93 26.78 -4.93 -13.24
CA ASN A 93 25.90 -5.35 -14.34
C ASN A 93 24.52 -4.64 -14.37
N ASN A 94 24.42 -3.55 -15.14
CA ASN A 94 23.24 -2.66 -15.18
C ASN A 94 21.91 -3.42 -15.27
N LEU A 95 21.88 -4.54 -16.01
CA LEU A 95 20.70 -5.40 -16.14
C LEU A 95 20.26 -6.05 -14.81
N ILE A 96 21.17 -6.55 -13.98
CA ILE A 96 20.80 -7.18 -12.70
C ILE A 96 20.26 -6.13 -11.72
N ASN A 97 20.92 -4.97 -11.63
CA ASN A 97 20.44 -3.87 -10.78
C ASN A 97 19.05 -3.38 -11.22
N GLN A 98 18.83 -3.22 -12.53
CA GLN A 98 17.55 -2.77 -13.08
C GLN A 98 16.46 -3.84 -12.94
N THR A 99 16.73 -5.10 -13.27
CA THR A 99 15.75 -6.20 -13.12
C THR A 99 15.30 -6.38 -11.68
N LEU A 100 16.23 -6.38 -10.72
CA LEU A 100 15.89 -6.44 -9.31
C LEU A 100 15.12 -5.19 -8.86
N GLY A 101 15.49 -4.00 -9.34
CA GLY A 101 14.71 -2.78 -9.13
C GLY A 101 13.28 -2.90 -9.64
N GLY A 102 13.10 -3.48 -10.83
CA GLY A 102 11.80 -3.76 -11.44
C GLY A 102 10.98 -4.73 -10.60
N LEU A 103 11.58 -5.84 -10.14
CA LEU A 103 10.89 -6.81 -9.28
C LEU A 103 10.43 -6.17 -7.96
N ILE A 104 11.29 -5.37 -7.32
CA ILE A 104 10.93 -4.60 -6.12
C ILE A 104 9.79 -3.62 -6.43
N GLY A 105 9.83 -2.99 -7.61
CA GLY A 105 8.76 -2.10 -8.09
C GLY A 105 7.41 -2.80 -8.28
N VAL A 106 7.40 -4.04 -8.80
CA VAL A 106 6.19 -4.87 -8.90
C VAL A 106 5.63 -5.16 -7.52
N ILE A 107 6.47 -5.63 -6.59
CA ILE A 107 6.02 -5.94 -5.23
C ILE A 107 5.42 -4.67 -4.59
N GLN A 108 6.13 -3.54 -4.70
CA GLN A 108 5.68 -2.28 -4.14
C GLN A 108 4.32 -1.83 -4.69
N ILE A 109 4.12 -1.87 -6.01
CA ILE A 109 2.86 -1.43 -6.61
C ILE A 109 1.72 -2.40 -6.33
N LEU A 110 1.99 -3.71 -6.23
CA LEU A 110 1.00 -4.71 -5.85
C LEU A 110 0.54 -4.56 -4.40
N PHE A 111 1.44 -4.17 -3.49
CA PHE A 111 1.06 -3.79 -2.13
C PHE A 111 0.12 -2.58 -2.13
N PHE A 112 0.43 -1.53 -2.89
CA PHE A 112 -0.49 -0.39 -3.05
C PHE A 112 -1.83 -0.80 -3.68
N ALA A 113 -1.80 -1.65 -4.71
CA ALA A 113 -3.00 -2.17 -5.35
C ALA A 113 -3.85 -3.00 -4.38
N SER A 114 -3.21 -3.80 -3.51
CA SER A 114 -3.87 -4.54 -2.42
C SER A 114 -4.61 -3.59 -1.47
N THR A 115 -3.94 -2.53 -0.99
CA THR A 115 -4.58 -1.51 -0.15
C THR A 115 -5.79 -0.89 -0.84
N VAL A 116 -5.64 -0.50 -2.12
CA VAL A 116 -6.73 0.08 -2.90
C VAL A 116 -7.87 -0.92 -3.06
N CYS A 117 -7.59 -2.19 -3.37
CA CYS A 117 -8.61 -3.23 -3.50
C CYS A 117 -9.37 -3.45 -2.18
N LEU A 118 -8.67 -3.48 -1.03
CA LEU A 118 -9.31 -3.58 0.29
C LEU A 118 -10.25 -2.39 0.54
N ILE A 119 -9.80 -1.16 0.23
CA ILE A 119 -10.64 0.03 0.37
C ILE A 119 -11.86 -0.04 -0.56
N LEU A 120 -11.67 -0.41 -1.82
CA LEU A 120 -12.76 -0.54 -2.79
C LEU A 120 -13.77 -1.61 -2.37
N ASN A 121 -13.28 -2.71 -1.78
CA ASN A 121 -14.10 -3.79 -1.25
C ASN A 121 -15.06 -3.27 -0.17
N ILE A 122 -14.62 -2.36 0.71
CA ILE A 122 -15.49 -1.68 1.71
C ILE A 122 -16.65 -0.93 1.04
N PHE A 123 -16.46 -0.41 -0.16
CA PHE A 123 -17.51 0.27 -0.92
C PHE A 123 -18.36 -0.67 -1.80
N GLY A 124 -18.15 -1.99 -1.71
CA GLY A 124 -18.86 -2.98 -2.54
C GLY A 124 -18.42 -2.99 -4.01
N PHE A 125 -17.22 -2.48 -4.31
CA PHE A 125 -16.65 -2.47 -5.66
C PHE A 125 -15.35 -3.28 -5.72
N PRO A 126 -15.06 -4.02 -6.81
CA PRO A 126 -15.94 -4.43 -7.92
C PRO A 126 -17.04 -5.41 -7.49
N LYS A 127 -18.04 -5.67 -8.34
CA LYS A 127 -19.12 -6.64 -8.08
C LYS A 127 -18.56 -8.04 -7.81
N SER A 128 -19.23 -8.81 -6.97
CA SER A 128 -18.85 -10.17 -6.57
C SER A 128 -18.63 -11.12 -7.76
N ASP A 129 -19.46 -11.04 -8.79
CA ASP A 129 -19.32 -11.84 -10.01
C ASP A 129 -17.99 -11.57 -10.74
N ASP A 130 -17.57 -10.31 -10.81
CA ASP A 130 -16.31 -9.91 -11.45
C ASP A 130 -15.09 -10.33 -10.61
N ARG A 131 -15.23 -10.29 -9.29
CA ARG A 131 -14.21 -10.71 -8.31
C ARG A 131 -13.96 -12.23 -8.36
N ASN A 132 -15.01 -13.03 -8.41
CA ASN A 132 -14.90 -14.50 -8.43
C ASN A 132 -14.34 -15.05 -9.74
N ASN A 133 -14.54 -14.32 -10.84
CA ASN A 133 -13.99 -14.67 -12.16
C ASN A 133 -12.54 -14.19 -12.39
N SER A 134 -11.95 -13.46 -11.43
CA SER A 134 -10.57 -12.96 -11.51
C SER A 134 -9.60 -13.81 -10.70
N THR A 135 -8.53 -14.27 -11.35
CA THR A 135 -7.48 -15.07 -10.72
C THR A 135 -6.50 -14.22 -9.92
N PHE A 136 -6.18 -13.02 -10.40
CA PHE A 136 -5.20 -12.14 -9.75
C PHE A 136 -5.83 -11.26 -8.68
N TYR A 137 -7.09 -10.86 -8.81
CA TYR A 137 -7.74 -9.97 -7.84
C TYR A 137 -7.70 -10.55 -6.42
N ASN A 138 -8.12 -11.80 -6.23
CA ASN A 138 -8.10 -12.44 -4.91
C ASN A 138 -6.67 -12.61 -4.37
N SER A 139 -5.68 -12.83 -5.25
CA SER A 139 -4.27 -12.90 -4.85
C SER A 139 -3.73 -11.56 -4.37
N VAL A 140 -4.10 -10.47 -5.05
CA VAL A 140 -3.71 -9.10 -4.69
C VAL A 140 -4.45 -8.63 -3.45
N LEU A 141 -5.75 -8.90 -3.32
CA LEU A 141 -6.55 -8.54 -2.15
C LEU A 141 -5.99 -9.17 -0.87
N ASN A 142 -5.61 -10.44 -0.93
CA ASN A 142 -5.07 -11.19 0.21
C ASN A 142 -3.58 -10.94 0.47
N LEU A 143 -2.91 -10.09 -0.32
CA LEU A 143 -1.48 -9.85 -0.19
C LEU A 143 -1.16 -9.20 1.17
N ILE A 144 -1.87 -8.13 1.53
CA ILE A 144 -1.68 -7.45 2.82
C ILE A 144 -1.99 -8.37 4.01
N PRO A 145 -3.19 -8.98 4.12
CA PRO A 145 -3.52 -9.86 5.25
C PRO A 145 -2.46 -10.95 5.48
N LYS A 146 -2.06 -11.67 4.42
CA LYS A 146 -1.03 -12.72 4.52
C LYS A 146 0.32 -12.18 4.96
N THR A 147 0.72 -11.02 4.46
CA THR A 147 2.00 -10.41 4.84
C THR A 147 1.98 -9.90 6.28
N THR A 148 0.85 -9.37 6.74
CA THR A 148 0.63 -8.96 8.13
C THR A 148 0.64 -10.16 9.06
N GLU A 149 -0.05 -11.25 8.70
CA GLU A 149 -0.04 -12.51 9.45
C GLU A 149 1.38 -13.07 9.56
N PHE A 150 2.12 -13.09 8.46
CA PHE A 150 3.50 -13.58 8.44
C PHE A 150 4.47 -12.73 9.27
N LEU A 151 4.35 -11.40 9.21
CA LEU A 151 5.29 -10.48 9.88
C LEU A 151 4.96 -10.22 11.35
N ILE A 152 3.68 -10.12 11.70
CA ILE A 152 3.22 -9.70 13.04
C ILE A 152 2.67 -10.91 13.83
N GLY A 153 2.37 -12.02 13.15
CA GLY A 153 1.82 -13.23 13.75
C GLY A 153 0.32 -13.14 13.99
N ASN A 154 -0.32 -14.32 14.00
CA ASN A 154 -1.76 -14.56 14.14
C ASN A 154 -2.38 -14.13 15.49
N ARG A 155 -1.71 -13.28 16.27
CA ARG A 155 -2.18 -12.76 17.57
C ARG A 155 -2.34 -11.24 17.60
N SER A 156 -2.13 -10.56 16.48
CA SER A 156 -2.22 -9.11 16.42
C SER A 156 -3.62 -8.66 16.00
N LYS A 157 -4.14 -7.65 16.72
CA LYS A 157 -5.43 -6.98 16.45
C LYS A 157 -5.57 -6.52 14.98
N ALA A 158 -4.46 -6.24 14.29
CA ALA A 158 -4.46 -5.83 12.90
C ALA A 158 -4.87 -6.97 11.94
N THR A 159 -4.48 -8.21 12.24
CA THR A 159 -4.82 -9.38 11.40
C THR A 159 -6.31 -9.66 11.49
N ASP A 160 -6.87 -9.62 12.71
CA ASP A 160 -8.31 -9.81 12.94
C ASP A 160 -9.13 -8.74 12.20
N VAL A 161 -8.70 -7.48 12.28
CA VAL A 161 -9.34 -6.36 11.56
C VAL A 161 -9.39 -6.61 10.05
N PHE A 162 -8.28 -7.06 9.42
CA PHE A 162 -8.30 -7.35 7.99
C PHE A 162 -9.15 -8.57 7.62
N ASN A 163 -9.16 -9.62 8.44
CA ASN A 163 -9.96 -10.82 8.20
C ASN A 163 -11.46 -10.55 8.35
N ASP A 164 -11.87 -9.87 9.42
CA ASP A 164 -13.25 -9.46 9.65
C ASP A 164 -13.76 -8.59 8.48
N PHE A 165 -12.92 -7.71 7.93
CA PHE A 165 -13.30 -6.90 6.75
C PHE A 165 -13.54 -7.73 5.49
N ILE A 166 -12.75 -8.78 5.27
CA ILE A 166 -12.92 -9.64 4.10
C ILE A 166 -14.17 -10.51 4.28
N GLU A 167 -14.37 -11.09 5.47
CA GLU A 167 -15.52 -11.96 5.76
C GLU A 167 -16.85 -11.20 5.73
N MET A 168 -16.93 -10.01 6.32
CA MET A 168 -18.17 -9.24 6.38
C MET A 168 -18.69 -8.85 4.98
N ASN A 169 -17.79 -8.50 4.05
CA ASN A 169 -18.18 -8.17 2.67
C ASN A 169 -18.56 -9.39 1.83
N ASP A 170 -17.98 -10.57 2.08
CA ASP A 170 -18.35 -11.80 1.38
C ASP A 170 -19.76 -12.28 1.81
N ILE A 171 -20.18 -11.98 3.05
CA ILE A 171 -21.55 -12.24 3.56
C ILE A 171 -22.58 -11.30 2.93
N ASP A 172 -22.29 -9.99 2.84
CA ASP A 172 -23.20 -9.01 2.24
C ASP A 172 -23.38 -9.21 0.72
N SER A 173 -22.36 -9.74 0.04
CA SER A 173 -22.42 -10.03 -1.39
C SER A 173 -23.06 -11.38 -1.74
N SER A 174 -23.09 -12.35 -0.82
CA SER A 174 -23.87 -13.59 -0.96
C SER A 174 -25.36 -13.38 -0.65
N GLY A 175 -25.71 -12.52 0.31
CA GLY A 175 -27.10 -12.19 0.64
C GLY A 175 -27.87 -11.41 -0.44
N GLN A 176 -27.20 -10.73 -1.37
CA GLN A 176 -27.85 -10.06 -2.50
C GLN A 176 -28.16 -10.98 -3.68
N THR A 177 -27.48 -12.13 -3.81
CA THR A 177 -27.68 -13.05 -4.94
C THR A 177 -28.97 -13.85 -4.79
N ASP A 178 -29.33 -14.24 -3.56
CA ASP A 178 -30.53 -15.07 -3.31
C ASP A 178 -31.84 -14.28 -3.41
N SER A 179 -31.82 -12.96 -3.19
CA SER A 179 -33.03 -12.12 -3.24
C SER A 179 -33.49 -11.77 -4.66
N ASN A 180 -32.61 -11.92 -5.67
CA ASN A 180 -32.94 -11.65 -7.08
C ASN A 180 -33.40 -12.89 -7.88
N THR A 181 -33.49 -14.07 -7.25
CA THR A 181 -33.95 -15.31 -7.91
C THR A 181 -35.42 -15.65 -7.60
N ILE A 182 -36.13 -14.78 -6.85
CA ILE A 182 -37.58 -14.89 -6.62
C ILE A 182 -38.29 -13.65 -7.16
N LYS A 183 -38.38 -13.53 -8.49
CA LYS A 183 -39.46 -12.82 -9.19
C LYS A 183 -39.73 -13.46 -10.55
#